data_AF-W3X053-F1
#
_entry.id   AF-W3X053-F1
#
_cell.length_a   1.000
_cell.length_b   1.000
_cell.length_c   1.000
_cell.angle_alpha   90.00
_cell.angle_beta   90.00
_cell.angle_gamma   90.00
#
_symmetry.space_group_name_H-M   'P 1'
#
loop_
_entity.id
_entity.type
_entity.pdbx_description
1 polymer ?
#
loop_
_entity_poly.entity_id
_entity_poly.type
_entity_poly.pdbx_seq_one_letter_code
_entity_poly.pdbx_strand_id
1 'polypeptide(L)'
;MPVSINIVDHPAEEFDGFGGDLRATTVEELFYGSCSKHFRRSQGIIQTSFTKSQLQDEHVFASSNSFVWAAYHAYSKHHHLRIRPEDVWFAIIAQIGFFINAHPEELRDFLGEHQGQKHLEVELGSLESGYLATLVADMMAKNVKDPELRDWLMPAFTTTKAEDSIVGSILFMGVPKSHPHYPVTLDCGLPSVTLFGEKADWENIYRRLDKLDLMGQEPALFAKLLRPILKRMIMTFDAPTSPQVIRFWNTIAHRQELSSGTKYITGWLTAFSFWNEQGKANVQEKEPLMDDVAYLYIELHKLSICHAFVPVLVHDNEHEYEATMVAGSVGILASPHNSPRLHDTIGGSFEEPDSTPNGADTTGQAEFTSEPPRNVVEPLSGWFIYEDEPATAAEARAAEYQDLSMEFQDIITKSSWTSEDHDCLSIVVDRLNDSCWD
;
A
#
# COMPACT_ATOMS: atom_id res chain seq x y z
N MET A 1 -18.02 16.41 -2.93
CA MET A 1 -17.00 17.39 -3.36
C MET A 1 -15.78 17.27 -2.45
N PRO A 2 -14.57 17.23 -3.01
CA PRO A 2 -13.33 17.16 -2.24
C PRO A 2 -13.16 18.37 -1.32
N VAL A 3 -12.43 18.21 -0.22
CA VAL A 3 -12.09 19.28 0.72
C VAL A 3 -10.57 19.39 0.85
N SER A 4 -10.03 20.59 0.67
CA SER A 4 -8.60 20.90 0.87
C SER A 4 -8.45 21.84 2.05
N ILE A 5 -7.48 21.57 2.92
CA ILE A 5 -7.18 22.35 4.11
C ILE A 5 -5.68 22.60 4.25
N ASN A 6 -5.32 23.81 4.67
CA ASN A 6 -3.94 24.13 5.05
C ASN A 6 -3.76 23.84 6.54
N ILE A 7 -2.68 23.16 6.91
CA ILE A 7 -2.45 22.75 8.31
C ILE A 7 -1.38 23.62 8.95
N VAL A 8 -0.30 23.91 8.23
CA VAL A 8 0.82 24.76 8.66
C VAL A 8 1.16 25.75 7.56
N ASP A 9 1.72 26.89 7.96
CA ASP A 9 2.08 27.98 7.06
C ASP A 9 3.59 27.93 6.77
N HIS A 10 4.01 26.95 5.96
CA HIS A 10 5.35 26.89 5.37
C HIS A 10 5.26 26.35 3.93
N PRO A 11 6.22 26.67 3.04
CA PRO A 11 6.22 26.15 1.69
C PRO A 11 6.33 24.62 1.69
N ALA A 12 5.75 24.00 0.65
CA ALA A 12 5.90 22.58 0.43
C ALA A 12 7.21 22.28 -0.32
N GLU A 13 7.91 21.23 0.08
CA GLU A 13 9.16 20.78 -0.54
C GLU A 13 8.90 19.86 -1.73
N GLU A 14 9.83 19.80 -2.66
CA GLU A 14 9.77 18.85 -3.77
C GLU A 14 10.02 17.42 -3.26
N PHE A 15 9.21 16.49 -3.75
CA PHE A 15 9.34 15.08 -3.48
C PHE A 15 10.27 14.44 -4.52
N ASP A 16 11.44 13.98 -4.06
CA ASP A 16 12.48 13.36 -4.87
C ASP A 16 12.63 11.85 -4.64
N GLY A 17 11.73 11.25 -3.85
CA GLY A 17 11.76 9.85 -3.47
C GLY A 17 12.17 9.62 -2.02
N PHE A 18 12.49 8.39 -1.67
CA PHE A 18 12.78 7.98 -0.30
C PHE A 18 14.25 7.58 -0.17
N GLY A 19 15.16 8.51 0.15
CA GLY A 19 16.54 8.23 0.57
C GLY A 19 17.21 6.98 -0.05
N GLY A 20 17.22 6.87 -1.38
CA GLY A 20 17.68 5.69 -2.14
C GLY A 20 16.66 5.12 -3.12
N ASP A 21 15.36 5.39 -2.92
CA ASP A 21 14.31 4.91 -3.81
C ASP A 21 14.29 5.69 -5.12
N LEU A 22 14.36 4.95 -6.22
CA LEU A 22 14.33 5.49 -7.56
C LEU A 22 12.89 5.57 -8.06
N ARG A 23 12.60 6.66 -8.78
CA ARG A 23 11.38 6.76 -9.59
C ARG A 23 11.28 5.52 -10.48
N ALA A 24 10.14 4.84 -10.41
CA ALA A 24 9.86 3.73 -11.31
C ALA A 24 9.51 4.29 -12.69
N THR A 25 10.29 3.89 -13.70
CA THR A 25 10.09 4.22 -15.12
C THR A 25 9.57 3.02 -15.91
N THR A 26 9.67 1.82 -15.34
CA THR A 26 9.09 0.59 -15.88
C THR A 26 8.22 -0.13 -14.86
N VAL A 27 7.36 -1.04 -15.35
CA VAL A 27 6.47 -1.85 -14.49
C VAL A 27 7.31 -2.77 -13.60
N GLU A 28 8.42 -3.28 -14.12
CA GLU A 28 9.37 -4.12 -13.40
C GLU A 28 10.02 -3.38 -12.23
N GLU A 29 10.42 -2.12 -12.42
CA GLU A 29 10.98 -1.29 -11.34
C GLU A 29 9.93 -1.03 -10.25
N LEU A 30 8.68 -0.74 -10.64
CA LEU A 30 7.57 -0.55 -9.71
C LEU A 30 7.27 -1.85 -8.94
N PHE A 31 7.21 -2.98 -9.63
CA PHE A 31 6.93 -4.29 -9.03
C PHE A 31 8.07 -4.73 -8.11
N TYR A 32 9.32 -4.54 -8.50
CA TYR A 32 10.49 -4.81 -7.67
C TYR A 32 10.48 -3.97 -6.39
N GLY A 33 10.28 -2.66 -6.48
CA GLY A 33 10.33 -1.79 -5.31
C GLY A 33 9.12 -1.96 -4.37
N SER A 34 7.96 -2.38 -4.89
CA SER A 34 6.73 -2.52 -4.09
C SER A 34 6.54 -3.92 -3.50
N CYS A 35 6.97 -4.95 -4.25
CA CYS A 35 6.70 -6.35 -3.97
C CYS A 35 7.93 -7.23 -4.25
N SER A 36 9.12 -6.82 -3.79
CA SER A 36 10.41 -7.44 -4.18
C SER A 36 10.47 -8.96 -4.04
N LYS A 37 9.87 -9.55 -2.98
CA LYS A 37 9.78 -11.02 -2.81
C LYS A 37 9.03 -11.69 -3.97
N HIS A 38 7.92 -11.09 -4.41
CA HIS A 38 7.13 -11.61 -5.53
C HIS A 38 7.86 -11.42 -6.86
N PHE A 39 8.48 -10.25 -7.06
CA PHE A 39 9.31 -9.99 -8.23
C PHE A 39 10.43 -11.04 -8.39
N ARG A 40 11.17 -11.33 -7.32
CA ARG A 40 12.26 -12.33 -7.32
C ARG A 40 11.78 -13.77 -7.55
N ARG A 41 10.48 -14.03 -7.39
CA ARG A 41 9.83 -15.33 -7.63
C ARG A 41 9.08 -15.36 -8.97
N SER A 42 9.17 -14.29 -9.76
CA SER A 42 8.49 -14.19 -11.04
C SER A 42 9.42 -14.54 -12.21
N GLN A 43 8.89 -15.23 -13.22
CA GLN A 43 9.54 -15.35 -14.54
C GLN A 43 9.28 -14.12 -15.42
N GLY A 44 8.17 -13.43 -15.17
CA GLY A 44 7.80 -12.21 -15.89
C GLY A 44 6.40 -11.74 -15.49
N ILE A 45 6.13 -10.45 -15.74
CA ILE A 45 4.80 -9.86 -15.53
C ILE A 45 3.92 -10.24 -16.73
N ILE A 46 2.81 -10.90 -16.47
CA ILE A 46 1.78 -11.26 -17.47
C ILE A 46 0.90 -10.05 -17.75
N GLN A 47 0.42 -9.39 -16.69
CA GLN A 47 -0.49 -8.25 -16.80
C GLN A 47 -0.41 -7.36 -15.56
N THR A 48 -0.75 -6.07 -15.71
CA THR A 48 -0.79 -5.13 -14.58
C THR A 48 -1.84 -4.03 -14.80
N SER A 49 -2.22 -3.34 -13.72
CA SER A 49 -3.01 -2.11 -13.78
C SER A 49 -2.24 -0.88 -14.30
N PHE A 50 -0.93 -0.99 -14.55
CA PHE A 50 -0.08 0.13 -14.96
C PHE A 50 0.31 0.04 -16.43
N THR A 51 0.34 1.20 -17.10
CA THR A 51 0.87 1.29 -18.46
C THR A 51 2.30 1.82 -18.45
N LYS A 52 3.09 1.43 -19.46
CA LYS A 52 4.44 1.97 -19.63
C LYS A 52 4.47 3.48 -19.79
N SER A 53 3.54 4.04 -20.57
CA SER A 53 3.45 5.50 -20.77
C SER A 53 3.15 6.22 -19.45
N GLN A 54 2.23 5.69 -18.64
CA GLN A 54 1.92 6.24 -17.32
C GLN A 54 3.18 6.37 -16.46
N LEU A 55 3.99 5.32 -16.32
CA LEU A 55 5.21 5.37 -15.50
C LEU A 55 6.32 6.26 -16.09
N GLN A 56 6.34 6.43 -17.41
CA GLN A 56 7.28 7.32 -18.10
C GLN A 56 6.91 8.80 -17.99
N ASP A 57 5.62 9.12 -17.96
CA ASP A 57 5.13 10.49 -17.88
C ASP A 57 5.03 10.97 -16.43
N GLU A 58 4.78 10.03 -15.50
CA GLU A 58 4.48 10.34 -14.11
C GLU A 58 5.60 9.97 -13.16
N HIS A 59 5.59 10.59 -11.97
CA HIS A 59 6.60 10.37 -10.95
C HIS A 59 6.05 9.42 -9.90
N VAL A 60 6.07 8.12 -10.24
CA VAL A 60 5.65 7.05 -9.35
C VAL A 60 6.87 6.47 -8.65
N PHE A 61 6.77 6.33 -7.33
CA PHE A 61 7.78 5.72 -6.48
C PHE A 61 7.18 4.49 -5.83
N ALA A 62 7.90 3.37 -5.88
CA ALA A 62 7.38 2.12 -5.37
C ALA A 62 7.19 2.18 -3.84
N SER A 63 6.14 1.55 -3.34
CA SER A 63 5.87 1.48 -1.90
C SER A 63 4.96 0.30 -1.59
N SER A 64 5.30 -0.48 -0.56
CA SER A 64 4.47 -1.61 -0.14
C SER A 64 3.33 -1.23 0.81
N ASN A 65 3.28 0.04 1.26
CA ASN A 65 2.16 0.63 1.99
C ASN A 65 2.03 2.13 1.68
N SER A 66 1.48 2.42 0.51
CA SER A 66 1.29 3.73 -0.06
C SER A 66 0.59 4.73 0.87
N PHE A 67 -0.45 4.32 1.59
CA PHE A 67 -1.17 5.24 2.47
C PHE A 67 -0.31 5.66 3.67
N VAL A 68 0.27 4.69 4.39
CA VAL A 68 1.11 4.97 5.55
C VAL A 68 2.36 5.72 5.14
N TRP A 69 3.05 5.29 4.09
CA TRP A 69 4.27 5.94 3.66
C TRP A 69 4.00 7.34 3.08
N ALA A 70 3.00 7.54 2.22
CA ALA A 70 2.70 8.87 1.69
C ALA A 70 2.34 9.84 2.82
N ALA A 71 1.52 9.41 3.78
CA ALA A 71 1.15 10.21 4.93
C ALA A 71 2.37 10.54 5.82
N TYR A 72 3.20 9.54 6.10
CA TYR A 72 4.43 9.72 6.87
C TYR A 72 5.38 10.70 6.18
N HIS A 73 5.63 10.54 4.88
CA HIS A 73 6.54 11.39 4.12
C HIS A 73 6.01 12.80 3.95
N ALA A 74 4.73 12.96 3.62
CA ALA A 74 4.09 14.26 3.54
C ALA A 74 4.26 15.06 4.83
N TYR A 75 4.06 14.40 5.97
CA TYR A 75 4.26 15.03 7.27
C TYR A 75 5.74 15.24 7.61
N SER A 76 6.63 14.35 7.16
CA SER A 76 8.06 14.33 7.50
C SER A 76 8.94 15.20 6.61
N LYS A 77 8.42 15.66 5.48
CA LYS A 77 9.15 16.41 4.44
C LYS A 77 8.28 17.47 3.79
N HIS A 78 7.25 17.93 4.50
CA HIS A 78 6.50 19.10 4.09
C HIS A 78 5.87 18.95 2.68
N HIS A 79 5.25 17.82 2.37
CA HIS A 79 4.51 17.66 1.11
C HIS A 79 3.02 17.81 1.33
N HIS A 80 2.32 18.34 0.33
CA HIS A 80 0.86 18.29 0.30
C HIS A 80 0.41 16.84 0.20
N LEU A 81 -0.55 16.45 1.04
CA LEU A 81 -1.07 15.08 1.07
C LEU A 81 -2.46 15.03 0.44
N ARG A 82 -2.65 14.13 -0.52
CA ARG A 82 -3.94 13.85 -1.16
C ARG A 82 -4.37 12.43 -0.85
N ILE A 83 -5.60 12.25 -0.35
CA ILE A 83 -6.10 10.94 0.10
C ILE A 83 -7.51 10.70 -0.45
N ARG A 84 -7.74 9.50 -0.97
CA ARG A 84 -9.07 8.97 -1.30
C ARG A 84 -9.66 8.10 -0.19
N PRO A 85 -10.99 7.91 -0.15
CA PRO A 85 -11.60 6.92 0.74
C PRO A 85 -11.07 5.49 0.51
N GLU A 86 -10.74 5.11 -0.73
CA GLU A 86 -10.14 3.81 -1.04
C GLU A 86 -8.79 3.60 -0.34
N ASP A 87 -7.93 4.62 -0.31
CA ASP A 87 -6.58 4.51 0.26
C ASP A 87 -6.64 4.15 1.76
N VAL A 88 -7.62 4.73 2.47
CA VAL A 88 -7.88 4.45 3.89
C VAL A 88 -8.59 3.11 4.07
N TRP A 89 -9.58 2.81 3.21
CA TRP A 89 -10.32 1.55 3.31
C TRP A 89 -9.45 0.34 3.02
N PHE A 90 -8.59 0.39 2.00
CA PHE A 90 -7.63 -0.67 1.69
C PHE A 90 -6.63 -0.89 2.81
N ALA A 91 -6.15 0.16 3.47
CA ALA A 91 -5.29 0.03 4.65
C ALA A 91 -6.02 -0.69 5.82
N ILE A 92 -7.33 -0.43 6.00
CA ILE A 92 -8.16 -1.14 6.99
C ILE A 92 -8.34 -2.61 6.60
N ILE A 93 -8.70 -2.90 5.35
CA ILE A 93 -8.92 -4.28 4.87
C ILE A 93 -7.63 -5.09 4.91
N ALA A 94 -6.48 -4.52 4.55
CA ALA A 94 -5.20 -5.20 4.66
C ALA A 94 -4.89 -5.63 6.10
N GLN A 95 -5.18 -4.76 7.08
CA GLN A 95 -5.04 -5.08 8.51
C GLN A 95 -5.96 -6.21 8.95
N ILE A 96 -7.22 -6.18 8.52
CA ILE A 96 -8.19 -7.25 8.80
C ILE A 96 -7.76 -8.55 8.12
N GLY A 97 -7.13 -8.50 6.95
CA GLY A 97 -6.55 -9.65 6.25
C GLY A 97 -5.49 -10.38 7.10
N PHE A 98 -4.63 -9.64 7.80
CA PHE A 98 -3.67 -10.25 8.76
C PHE A 98 -4.39 -10.98 9.90
N PHE A 99 -5.41 -10.37 10.48
CA PHE A 99 -6.20 -10.99 11.55
C PHE A 99 -6.93 -12.25 11.06
N ILE A 100 -7.61 -12.17 9.91
CA ILE A 100 -8.35 -13.30 9.33
C ILE A 100 -7.43 -14.49 9.09
N ASN A 101 -6.25 -14.25 8.51
CA ASN A 101 -5.31 -15.32 8.19
C ASN A 101 -4.71 -15.98 9.45
N ALA A 102 -4.63 -15.27 10.57
CA ALA A 102 -4.18 -15.83 11.85
C ALA A 102 -5.30 -16.54 12.63
N HIS A 103 -6.58 -16.23 12.35
CA HIS A 103 -7.75 -16.79 13.04
C HIS A 103 -8.74 -17.51 12.11
N PRO A 104 -8.29 -18.48 11.28
CA PRO A 104 -9.12 -19.13 10.26
C PRO A 104 -10.31 -19.92 10.84
N GLU A 105 -10.13 -20.60 11.97
CA GLU A 105 -11.18 -21.42 12.57
C GLU A 105 -12.25 -20.59 13.29
N GLU A 106 -11.84 -19.53 14.01
CA GLU A 106 -12.75 -18.65 14.77
C GLU A 106 -13.69 -17.87 13.84
N LEU A 107 -13.22 -17.55 12.63
CA LEU A 107 -13.97 -16.80 11.64
C LEU A 107 -14.59 -17.69 10.56
N ARG A 108 -14.56 -19.02 10.71
CA ARG A 108 -15.07 -19.96 9.70
C ARG A 108 -16.55 -19.75 9.39
N ASP A 109 -17.36 -19.44 10.40
CA ASP A 109 -18.79 -19.15 10.22
C ASP A 109 -19.03 -17.81 9.50
N PHE A 110 -18.05 -16.90 9.57
CA PHE A 110 -18.07 -15.59 8.92
C PHE A 110 -17.53 -15.65 7.48
N LEU A 111 -16.50 -16.48 7.24
CA LEU A 111 -15.76 -16.56 5.97
C LEU A 111 -16.20 -17.72 5.08
N GLY A 112 -16.89 -18.73 5.62
CA GLY A 112 -17.34 -19.93 4.90
C GLY A 112 -16.37 -21.12 5.00
N GLU A 113 -16.84 -22.31 4.61
CA GLU A 113 -16.12 -23.59 4.77
C GLU A 113 -14.92 -23.81 3.83
N HIS A 114 -14.70 -22.93 2.85
CA HIS A 114 -13.69 -23.10 1.80
C HIS A 114 -12.51 -22.15 1.99
N GLN A 115 -11.81 -22.25 3.11
CA GLN A 115 -10.44 -21.74 3.18
C GLN A 115 -9.50 -22.78 2.58
N GLY A 116 -9.19 -22.59 1.30
CA GLY A 116 -8.22 -23.36 0.54
C GLY A 116 -7.99 -22.67 -0.78
N GLN A 117 -6.72 -22.59 -1.22
CA GLN A 117 -6.30 -22.01 -2.49
C GLN A 117 -7.11 -22.63 -3.64
N LYS A 118 -8.18 -21.96 -4.05
CA LYS A 118 -8.77 -22.17 -5.36
C LYS A 118 -8.06 -21.21 -6.28
N HIS A 119 -7.47 -21.75 -7.33
CA HIS A 119 -6.87 -20.96 -8.39
C HIS A 119 -7.96 -20.10 -9.02
N LEU A 120 -7.65 -18.82 -9.24
CA LEU A 120 -8.44 -18.01 -10.16
C LEU A 120 -8.11 -18.48 -11.57
N GLU A 121 -9.06 -19.08 -12.27
CA GLU A 121 -8.89 -19.46 -13.68
C GLU A 121 -9.15 -18.23 -14.56
N VAL A 122 -8.16 -17.84 -15.36
CA VAL A 122 -8.24 -16.66 -16.24
C VAL A 122 -7.76 -17.01 -17.64
N GLU A 123 -8.51 -16.60 -18.66
CA GLU A 123 -8.06 -16.67 -20.06
C GLU A 123 -7.25 -15.41 -20.42
N LEU A 124 -6.07 -15.59 -21.02
CA LEU A 124 -5.14 -14.51 -21.35
C LEU A 124 -5.79 -13.43 -22.25
N GLY A 125 -6.65 -13.85 -23.18
CA GLY A 125 -7.40 -12.97 -24.08
C GLY A 125 -8.48 -12.12 -23.41
N SER A 126 -8.78 -12.36 -22.13
CA SER A 126 -9.82 -11.70 -21.36
C SER A 126 -9.28 -10.81 -20.23
N LEU A 127 -7.97 -10.52 -20.21
CA LEU A 127 -7.28 -9.76 -19.16
C LEU A 127 -7.53 -8.24 -19.16
N GLU A 128 -8.63 -7.76 -19.74
CA GLU A 128 -9.05 -6.37 -19.59
C GLU A 128 -9.58 -6.09 -18.18
N SER A 129 -9.25 -4.93 -17.61
CA SER A 129 -9.60 -4.58 -16.22
C SER A 129 -11.09 -4.75 -15.89
N GLY A 130 -11.99 -4.44 -16.82
CA GLY A 130 -13.43 -4.61 -16.62
C GLY A 130 -13.84 -6.06 -16.43
N TYR A 131 -13.34 -6.96 -17.29
CA TYR A 131 -13.61 -8.39 -17.18
C TYR A 131 -12.93 -9.00 -15.96
N LEU A 132 -11.66 -8.65 -15.72
CA LEU A 132 -10.92 -9.13 -14.56
C LEU A 132 -11.61 -8.71 -13.25
N ALA A 133 -12.16 -7.50 -13.18
CA ALA A 133 -12.96 -7.06 -12.03
C ALA A 133 -14.19 -7.96 -11.81
N THR A 134 -14.92 -8.32 -12.87
CA THR A 134 -16.06 -9.24 -12.74
C THR A 134 -15.63 -10.64 -12.29
N LEU A 135 -14.54 -11.15 -12.84
CA LEU A 135 -14.04 -12.49 -12.54
C LEU A 135 -13.54 -12.61 -11.09
N VAL A 136 -12.77 -11.63 -10.63
CA VAL A 136 -12.29 -11.57 -9.24
C VAL A 136 -13.45 -11.35 -8.27
N ALA A 137 -14.47 -10.55 -8.64
CA ALA A 137 -15.68 -10.39 -7.84
C ALA A 137 -16.51 -11.69 -7.75
N ASP A 138 -16.59 -12.47 -8.82
CA ASP A 138 -17.22 -13.80 -8.83
C ASP A 138 -16.45 -14.81 -8.00
N MET A 139 -15.11 -14.76 -8.02
CA MET A 139 -14.29 -15.56 -7.12
C MET A 139 -14.54 -15.18 -5.65
N MET A 140 -14.60 -13.89 -5.35
CA MET A 140 -14.97 -13.41 -4.02
C MET A 140 -16.37 -13.89 -3.63
N ALA A 141 -17.32 -13.89 -4.57
CA ALA A 141 -18.66 -14.43 -4.37
C ALA A 141 -18.69 -15.92 -3.97
N LYS A 142 -17.80 -16.71 -4.56
CA LYS A 142 -17.66 -18.14 -4.26
C LYS A 142 -16.96 -18.38 -2.92
N ASN A 143 -16.03 -17.51 -2.54
CA ASN A 143 -15.24 -17.64 -1.32
C ASN A 143 -15.93 -17.04 -0.10
N VAL A 144 -16.77 -16.01 -0.26
CA VAL A 144 -17.52 -15.36 0.82
C VAL A 144 -19.00 -15.69 0.68
N LYS A 145 -19.49 -16.60 1.53
CA LYS A 145 -20.89 -17.06 1.48
C LYS A 145 -21.90 -15.98 1.87
N ASP A 146 -21.51 -15.04 2.74
CA ASP A 146 -22.38 -13.95 3.22
C ASP A 146 -22.36 -12.76 2.24
N PRO A 147 -23.47 -12.47 1.52
CA PRO A 147 -23.56 -11.31 0.63
C PRO A 147 -23.39 -9.98 1.38
N GLU A 148 -23.85 -9.88 2.63
CA GLU A 148 -23.68 -8.66 3.43
C GLU A 148 -22.23 -8.44 3.82
N LEU A 149 -21.44 -9.51 3.95
CA LEU A 149 -19.99 -9.40 4.16
C LEU A 149 -19.30 -8.94 2.89
N ARG A 150 -19.69 -9.45 1.71
CA ARG A 150 -19.16 -8.98 0.43
C ARG A 150 -19.41 -7.50 0.19
N ASP A 151 -20.66 -7.06 0.36
CA ASP A 151 -21.04 -5.66 0.16
C ASP A 151 -20.33 -4.73 1.17
N TRP A 152 -20.07 -5.24 2.38
CA TRP A 152 -19.28 -4.52 3.38
C TRP A 152 -17.80 -4.39 3.00
N LEU A 153 -17.19 -5.41 2.40
CA LEU A 153 -15.78 -5.42 2.01
C LEU A 153 -15.49 -4.54 0.79
N MET A 154 -16.36 -4.59 -0.21
CA MET A 154 -16.09 -3.98 -1.50
C MET A 154 -16.09 -2.45 -1.43
N PRO A 155 -15.10 -1.76 -2.05
CA PRO A 155 -15.17 -0.31 -2.19
C PRO A 155 -16.37 0.03 -3.09
N ALA A 156 -17.13 1.03 -2.68
CA ALA A 156 -18.29 1.54 -3.42
C ALA A 156 -18.47 3.03 -3.08
N PHE A 157 -17.39 3.78 -3.22
CA PHE A 157 -17.32 5.21 -2.96
C PHE A 157 -17.49 5.99 -4.26
N THR A 158 -17.74 7.29 -4.15
CA THR A 158 -17.88 8.15 -5.34
C THR A 158 -16.62 8.25 -6.21
N THR A 159 -15.46 7.83 -5.68
CA THR A 159 -14.16 7.78 -6.38
C THR A 159 -13.75 6.40 -6.89
N THR A 160 -14.58 5.37 -6.67
CA THR A 160 -14.22 3.96 -6.91
C THR A 160 -14.22 3.63 -8.40
N LYS A 161 -13.19 2.88 -8.83
CA LYS A 161 -13.02 2.39 -10.20
C LYS A 161 -12.98 0.87 -10.29
N ALA A 162 -12.89 0.36 -11.52
CA ALA A 162 -12.75 -1.07 -11.79
C ALA A 162 -11.46 -1.63 -11.16
N GLU A 163 -10.35 -0.91 -11.26
CA GLU A 163 -9.06 -1.30 -10.67
C GLU A 163 -9.15 -1.36 -9.14
N ASP A 164 -9.83 -0.40 -8.52
CA ASP A 164 -10.05 -0.39 -7.07
C ASP A 164 -10.91 -1.59 -6.62
N SER A 165 -11.87 -2.01 -7.45
CA SER A 165 -12.70 -3.20 -7.18
C SER A 165 -11.86 -4.49 -7.22
N ILE A 166 -10.93 -4.60 -8.17
CA ILE A 166 -9.97 -5.70 -8.23
C ILE A 166 -9.10 -5.71 -6.96
N VAL A 167 -8.50 -4.57 -6.63
CA VAL A 167 -7.62 -4.44 -5.44
C VAL A 167 -8.36 -4.83 -4.16
N GLY A 168 -9.56 -4.29 -3.95
CA GLY A 168 -10.36 -4.60 -2.76
C GLY A 168 -10.71 -6.08 -2.63
N SER A 169 -11.01 -6.73 -3.76
CA SER A 169 -11.33 -8.16 -3.77
C SER A 169 -10.11 -9.02 -3.40
N ILE A 170 -8.94 -8.72 -3.98
CA ILE A 170 -7.70 -9.47 -3.74
C ILE A 170 -7.15 -9.21 -2.33
N LEU A 171 -7.20 -7.97 -1.82
CA LEU A 171 -6.77 -7.65 -0.45
C LEU A 171 -7.50 -8.49 0.61
N PHE A 172 -8.75 -8.86 0.35
CA PHE A 172 -9.52 -9.69 1.24
C PHE A 172 -9.26 -11.20 1.06
N MET A 173 -9.17 -11.66 -0.19
CA MET A 173 -8.96 -13.09 -0.48
C MET A 173 -7.52 -13.55 -0.26
N GLY A 174 -6.58 -12.61 -0.35
CA GLY A 174 -5.17 -12.93 -0.40
C GLY A 174 -4.49 -13.07 0.95
N VAL A 175 -3.34 -13.70 0.92
CA VAL A 175 -2.44 -13.76 2.07
C VAL A 175 -1.47 -12.57 1.97
N PRO A 176 -1.26 -11.80 3.05
CA PRO A 176 -0.31 -10.70 3.04
C PRO A 176 1.13 -11.20 3.36
N LYS A 177 2.18 -10.51 2.87
CA LYS A 177 3.59 -10.94 3.01
C LYS A 177 4.65 -9.79 3.02
N SER A 178 5.56 -9.75 4.02
CA SER A 178 6.56 -8.66 4.25
C SER A 178 7.54 -8.31 3.16
N HIS A 179 8.00 -7.05 3.23
CA HIS A 179 9.28 -6.55 2.69
C HIS A 179 9.96 -5.59 3.68
N PRO A 180 11.31 -5.55 3.74
CA PRO A 180 12.04 -4.57 4.55
C PRO A 180 12.00 -3.15 3.94
N HIS A 181 11.99 -2.12 4.79
CA HIS A 181 11.95 -0.69 4.41
C HIS A 181 13.12 0.11 4.97
N TYR A 182 13.55 1.15 4.23
CA TYR A 182 14.67 2.02 4.61
C TYR A 182 14.21 3.34 5.27
N PRO A 183 14.92 3.81 6.32
CA PRO A 183 14.44 4.95 7.11
C PRO A 183 14.98 6.32 6.67
N VAL A 184 14.11 7.31 6.41
CA VAL A 184 14.44 8.71 6.04
C VAL A 184 14.73 9.61 7.28
N THR A 185 15.04 10.91 7.14
CA THR A 185 15.27 11.95 8.19
C THR A 185 14.12 12.99 8.17
N LEU A 186 13.86 13.78 9.23
CA LEU A 186 12.62 14.58 9.38
C LEU A 186 12.77 16.11 9.31
N ASP A 187 11.75 16.74 8.71
CA ASP A 187 11.32 18.13 8.81
C ASP A 187 9.77 18.13 9.00
N CYS A 188 9.24 18.59 10.14
CA CYS A 188 7.89 18.19 10.61
C CYS A 188 6.75 19.16 10.24
N GLY A 189 5.73 18.71 9.51
CA GLY A 189 4.45 19.40 9.29
C GLY A 189 3.86 19.19 7.89
N LEU A 190 2.54 19.02 7.77
CA LEU A 190 1.82 18.94 6.49
C LEU A 190 1.48 20.35 5.99
N PRO A 191 1.94 20.84 4.82
CA PRO A 191 1.49 22.12 4.28
C PRO A 191 -0.03 22.14 4.06
N SER A 192 -0.56 21.12 3.38
CA SER A 192 -2.00 20.93 3.21
C SER A 192 -2.40 19.46 3.13
N VAL A 193 -3.68 19.20 3.36
CA VAL A 193 -4.33 17.90 3.14
C VAL A 193 -5.55 18.09 2.26
N THR A 194 -5.73 17.21 1.29
CA THR A 194 -6.93 17.14 0.45
C THR A 194 -7.58 15.77 0.62
N LEU A 195 -8.84 15.75 1.05
CA LEU A 195 -9.68 14.55 1.06
C LEU A 195 -10.56 14.54 -0.19
N PHE A 196 -10.44 13.48 -0.98
CA PHE A 196 -11.30 13.23 -2.14
C PHE A 196 -12.60 12.51 -1.76
N GLY A 197 -13.48 12.35 -2.75
CA GLY A 197 -14.81 11.78 -2.59
C GLY A 197 -15.80 12.76 -1.96
N GLU A 198 -16.89 12.21 -1.45
CA GLU A 198 -17.90 12.95 -0.71
C GLU A 198 -17.84 12.62 0.76
N LYS A 199 -18.30 13.55 1.61
CA LYS A 199 -18.44 13.30 3.06
C LYS A 199 -19.16 11.98 3.36
N ALA A 200 -20.18 11.64 2.56
CA ALA A 200 -20.94 10.41 2.67
C ALA A 200 -20.08 9.13 2.52
N ASP A 201 -19.00 9.18 1.73
CA ASP A 201 -18.04 8.08 1.59
C ASP A 201 -17.28 7.84 2.90
N TRP A 202 -16.81 8.91 3.53
CA TRP A 202 -16.10 8.85 4.82
C TRP A 202 -17.01 8.42 5.97
N GLU A 203 -18.26 8.89 5.98
CA GLU A 203 -19.31 8.42 6.89
C GLU A 203 -19.65 6.94 6.64
N ASN A 204 -19.54 6.47 5.39
CA ASN A 204 -19.73 5.06 5.03
C ASN A 204 -18.64 4.20 5.68
N ILE A 205 -17.36 4.57 5.52
CA ILE A 205 -16.23 3.89 6.19
C ILE A 205 -16.45 3.86 7.72
N TYR A 206 -16.86 4.99 8.31
CA TYR A 206 -17.12 5.06 9.76
C TYR A 206 -18.18 4.06 10.22
N ARG A 207 -19.31 3.96 9.49
CA ARG A 207 -20.38 2.99 9.80
C ARG A 207 -19.93 1.54 9.62
N ARG A 208 -19.07 1.27 8.63
CA ARG A 208 -18.52 -0.08 8.41
C ARG A 208 -17.72 -0.60 9.60
N LEU A 209 -17.14 0.26 10.43
CA LEU A 209 -16.41 -0.16 11.63
C LEU A 209 -17.26 -0.94 12.64
N ASP A 210 -18.58 -0.77 12.65
CA ASP A 210 -19.47 -1.49 13.56
C ASP A 210 -19.43 -3.01 13.35
N LYS A 211 -19.11 -3.46 12.12
CA LYS A 211 -18.98 -4.90 11.82
C LYS A 211 -17.72 -5.50 12.45
N LEU A 212 -16.68 -4.71 12.70
CA LEU A 212 -15.46 -5.17 13.38
C LEU A 212 -15.73 -5.51 14.85
N ASP A 213 -16.64 -4.80 15.51
CA ASP A 213 -17.01 -5.10 16.90
C ASP A 213 -17.64 -6.49 17.05
N LEU A 214 -18.17 -7.06 15.95
CA LEU A 214 -18.77 -8.39 15.91
C LEU A 214 -17.75 -9.51 15.65
N MET A 215 -16.52 -9.17 15.22
CA MET A 215 -15.48 -10.14 14.84
C MET A 215 -14.60 -10.57 16.02
N GLY A 216 -14.82 -10.04 17.22
CA GLY A 216 -14.09 -10.41 18.43
C GLY A 216 -13.40 -9.23 19.12
N GLN A 217 -12.65 -9.53 20.19
CA GLN A 217 -12.06 -8.50 21.04
C GLN A 217 -10.97 -7.68 20.32
N GLU A 218 -10.06 -8.33 19.57
CA GLU A 218 -9.00 -7.61 18.87
C GLU A 218 -9.53 -6.71 17.74
N PRO A 219 -10.43 -7.17 16.85
CA PRO A 219 -11.06 -6.28 15.87
C PRO A 219 -11.86 -5.13 16.49
N ALA A 220 -12.53 -5.34 17.63
CA ALA A 220 -13.21 -4.27 18.36
C ALA A 220 -12.21 -3.23 18.91
N LEU A 221 -11.03 -3.66 19.38
CA LEU A 221 -9.96 -2.74 19.78
C LEU A 221 -9.44 -1.94 18.58
N PHE A 222 -9.23 -2.59 17.44
CA PHE A 222 -8.84 -1.91 16.21
C PHE A 222 -9.88 -0.87 15.76
N ALA A 223 -11.17 -1.24 15.78
CA ALA A 223 -12.27 -0.32 15.49
C ALA A 223 -12.27 0.90 16.43
N LYS A 224 -12.00 0.67 17.73
CA LYS A 224 -11.86 1.75 18.71
C LYS A 224 -10.73 2.73 18.36
N LEU A 225 -9.61 2.24 17.79
CA LEU A 225 -8.52 3.12 17.31
C LEU A 225 -8.93 3.93 16.07
N LEU A 226 -9.69 3.33 15.15
CA LEU A 226 -10.08 3.98 13.89
C LEU A 226 -11.20 5.01 14.04
N ARG A 227 -12.12 4.81 15.01
CA ARG A 227 -13.31 5.67 15.18
C ARG A 227 -12.94 7.16 15.37
N PRO A 228 -12.00 7.55 16.25
CA PRO A 228 -11.57 8.94 16.37
C PRO A 228 -10.96 9.49 15.07
N ILE A 229 -10.14 8.70 14.36
CA ILE A 229 -9.50 9.11 13.09
C ILE A 229 -10.56 9.49 12.06
N LEU A 230 -11.49 8.57 11.79
CA LEU A 230 -12.55 8.78 10.80
C LEU A 230 -13.49 9.91 11.21
N LYS A 231 -13.80 10.07 12.50
CA LYS A 231 -14.56 11.23 12.99
C LYS A 231 -13.89 12.55 12.63
N ARG A 232 -12.57 12.66 12.76
CA ARG A 232 -11.82 13.88 12.41
C ARG A 232 -11.68 14.07 10.90
N MET A 233 -11.55 12.99 10.13
CA MET A 233 -11.63 13.05 8.66
C MET A 233 -13.00 13.56 8.20
N ILE A 234 -14.11 13.06 8.77
CA ILE A 234 -15.47 13.57 8.48
C ILE A 234 -15.60 15.03 8.92
N MET A 235 -15.12 15.37 10.11
CA MET A 235 -15.13 16.75 10.63
C MET A 235 -14.35 17.73 9.74
N THR A 236 -13.37 17.25 8.97
CA THR A 236 -12.62 18.07 8.01
C THR A 236 -13.54 18.67 6.93
N PHE A 237 -14.60 17.97 6.53
CA PHE A 237 -15.60 18.49 5.59
C PHE A 237 -16.48 19.59 6.19
N ASP A 238 -16.83 19.45 7.48
CA ASP A 238 -17.76 20.36 8.15
C ASP A 238 -17.08 21.61 8.71
N ALA A 239 -15.88 21.44 9.25
CA ALA A 239 -15.15 22.44 10.00
C ALA A 239 -13.63 22.40 9.69
N PRO A 240 -13.23 22.61 8.42
CA PRO A 240 -11.87 22.44 7.91
C PRO A 240 -10.81 23.28 8.65
N THR A 241 -11.19 24.44 9.16
CA THR A 241 -10.30 25.39 9.85
C THR A 241 -10.38 25.28 11.38
N SER A 242 -11.14 24.31 11.91
CA SER A 242 -11.28 24.17 13.36
C SER A 242 -9.96 23.73 14.01
N PRO A 243 -9.62 24.23 15.21
CA PRO A 243 -8.40 23.83 15.90
C PRO A 243 -8.30 22.31 16.14
N GLN A 244 -9.43 21.62 16.26
CA GLN A 244 -9.47 20.16 16.42
C GLN A 244 -9.03 19.44 15.14
N VAL A 245 -9.47 19.90 13.96
CA VAL A 245 -9.04 19.34 12.67
C VAL A 245 -7.56 19.62 12.42
N ILE A 246 -7.10 20.85 12.66
CA ILE A 246 -5.68 21.21 12.50
C ILE A 246 -4.79 20.39 13.44
N ARG A 247 -5.19 20.22 14.71
CA ARG A 247 -4.46 19.38 15.67
C ARG A 247 -4.45 17.91 15.23
N PHE A 248 -5.58 17.39 14.76
CA PHE A 248 -5.69 16.01 14.27
C PHE A 248 -4.64 15.74 13.18
N TRP A 249 -4.60 16.54 12.12
CA TRP A 249 -3.62 16.35 11.04
C TRP A 249 -2.18 16.56 11.48
N ASN A 250 -1.93 17.45 12.46
CA ASN A 250 -0.60 17.61 13.08
C ASN A 250 -0.18 16.46 14.01
N THR A 251 -1.08 15.50 14.30
CA THR A 251 -0.78 14.31 15.13
C THR A 251 -0.73 13.02 14.32
N ILE A 252 -0.63 13.13 12.98
CA ILE A 252 -0.57 11.99 12.05
C ILE A 252 0.59 11.07 12.38
N ALA A 253 1.79 11.62 12.51
CA ALA A 253 2.99 10.89 12.86
C ALA A 253 3.87 11.73 13.78
N HIS A 254 4.49 11.11 14.77
CA HIS A 254 5.60 11.66 15.52
C HIS A 254 6.70 10.63 15.57
N ARG A 255 7.91 11.02 15.21
CA ARG A 255 9.06 10.13 15.37
C ARG A 255 9.74 10.40 16.69
N GLN A 256 10.18 9.32 17.31
CA GLN A 256 11.05 9.39 18.46
C GLN A 256 12.31 8.59 18.15
N GLU A 257 13.46 9.27 18.24
CA GLU A 257 14.75 8.62 18.18
C GLU A 257 15.20 8.32 19.60
N LEU A 258 15.46 7.05 19.89
CA LEU A 258 16.14 6.65 21.11
C LEU A 258 17.65 6.66 20.88
N SER A 259 18.41 6.79 21.95
CA SER A 259 19.88 6.84 21.95
C SER A 259 20.57 5.60 21.36
N SER A 260 19.82 4.55 20.99
CA SER A 260 20.30 3.34 20.31
C SER A 260 20.37 3.46 18.78
N GLY A 261 19.88 4.56 18.18
CA GLY A 261 19.76 4.71 16.72
C GLY A 261 18.50 4.05 16.12
N THR A 262 17.70 3.37 16.95
CA THR A 262 16.39 2.82 16.54
C THR A 262 15.38 3.96 16.39
N LYS A 263 14.75 4.01 15.21
CA LYS A 263 13.74 5.02 14.85
C LYS A 263 12.35 4.45 15.11
N TYR A 264 11.57 5.13 15.94
CA TYR A 264 10.19 4.75 16.23
C TYR A 264 9.21 5.80 15.72
N ILE A 265 8.03 5.37 15.34
CA ILE A 265 6.90 6.20 14.95
C ILE A 265 5.73 6.00 15.93
N THR A 266 5.08 7.10 16.26
CA THR A 266 3.78 7.17 16.94
C THR A 266 2.89 8.18 16.23
N GLY A 267 1.72 8.52 16.77
CA GLY A 267 0.67 9.28 16.08
C GLY A 267 -0.43 8.37 15.57
N TRP A 268 -1.54 8.95 15.12
CA TRP A 268 -2.72 8.15 14.77
C TRP A 268 -2.53 7.26 13.54
N LEU A 269 -1.55 7.56 12.69
CA LEU A 269 -1.23 6.75 11.51
C LEU A 269 -0.82 5.32 11.88
N THR A 270 -0.27 5.12 13.08
CA THR A 270 0.16 3.78 13.52
C THR A 270 -1.02 2.84 13.80
N ALA A 271 -2.26 3.34 13.88
CA ALA A 271 -3.45 2.49 13.91
C ALA A 271 -3.50 1.54 12.71
N PHE A 272 -3.03 1.97 11.54
CA PHE A 272 -3.01 1.18 10.31
C PHE A 272 -1.90 0.11 10.25
N SER A 273 -1.22 -0.12 11.38
CA SER A 273 -0.27 -1.20 11.62
C SER A 273 -0.55 -1.88 12.97
N PHE A 274 -1.83 -2.21 13.22
CA PHE A 274 -2.31 -2.81 14.46
C PHE A 274 -1.89 -4.27 14.61
N TRP A 275 -2.03 -5.08 13.56
CA TRP A 275 -1.51 -6.44 13.53
C TRP A 275 -0.19 -6.46 12.75
N ASN A 276 0.75 -7.26 13.24
CA ASN A 276 1.88 -7.66 12.42
C ASN A 276 1.46 -8.72 11.40
N GLU A 277 2.41 -9.17 10.60
CA GLU A 277 2.12 -10.07 9.48
C GLU A 277 1.71 -11.48 9.89
N GLN A 278 2.02 -11.86 11.13
CA GLN A 278 1.57 -13.11 11.73
C GLN A 278 0.19 -12.94 12.39
N GLY A 279 -0.49 -11.81 12.17
CA GLY A 279 -1.78 -11.49 12.78
C GLY A 279 -1.70 -11.24 14.28
N LYS A 280 -0.52 -10.95 14.84
CA LYS A 280 -0.36 -10.63 16.26
C LYS A 280 -0.61 -9.15 16.50
N ALA A 281 -1.60 -8.83 17.33
CA ALA A 281 -1.91 -7.45 17.70
C ALA A 281 -0.76 -6.80 18.51
N ASN A 282 -0.45 -5.56 18.17
CA ASN A 282 0.49 -4.73 18.91
C ASN A 282 -0.30 -3.91 19.94
N VAL A 283 -0.61 -4.52 21.09
CA VAL A 283 -1.32 -3.85 22.18
C VAL A 283 -0.29 -3.25 23.16
N GLN A 284 -0.30 -1.92 23.30
CA GLN A 284 0.55 -1.21 24.26
C GLN A 284 -0.30 -0.31 25.15
N GLU A 285 -0.05 -0.32 26.45
CA GLU A 285 -0.64 0.64 27.39
C GLU A 285 0.16 1.95 27.35
N LYS A 286 -0.46 3.03 26.87
CA LYS A 286 0.15 4.37 26.77
C LYS A 286 -0.85 5.48 27.07
N GLU A 287 -0.32 6.68 27.25
CA GLU A 287 -1.09 7.91 27.41
C GLU A 287 -1.98 8.18 26.17
N PRO A 288 -3.26 8.54 26.36
CA PRO A 288 -4.15 8.87 25.26
C PRO A 288 -3.69 10.06 24.41
N LEU A 289 -3.80 9.92 23.09
CA LEU A 289 -3.51 10.99 22.12
C LEU A 289 -4.79 11.70 21.65
N MET A 290 -5.86 10.95 21.38
CA MET A 290 -7.12 11.50 20.85
C MET A 290 -8.34 10.73 21.37
N ASP A 291 -9.34 11.44 21.91
CA ASP A 291 -10.60 10.87 22.43
C ASP A 291 -10.39 9.68 23.39
N ASP A 292 -9.48 9.83 24.36
CA ASP A 292 -9.08 8.79 25.33
C ASP A 292 -8.48 7.51 24.70
N VAL A 293 -8.04 7.61 23.44
CA VAL A 293 -7.34 6.55 22.71
C VAL A 293 -5.84 6.85 22.59
N ALA A 294 -5.01 5.89 22.99
CA ALA A 294 -3.58 5.88 22.76
C ALA A 294 -3.25 5.12 21.46
N TYR A 295 -2.30 5.64 20.68
CA TYR A 295 -1.84 4.99 19.45
C TYR A 295 -0.51 4.29 19.66
N LEU A 296 -0.20 3.40 18.71
CA LEU A 296 0.91 2.48 18.79
C LEU A 296 2.25 3.20 18.66
N TYR A 297 3.27 2.57 19.22
CA TYR A 297 4.67 2.96 19.09
C TYR A 297 5.41 1.84 18.39
N ILE A 298 5.74 2.07 17.13
CA ILE A 298 6.20 1.04 16.19
C ILE A 298 7.60 1.41 15.72
N GLU A 299 8.51 0.44 15.66
CA GLU A 299 9.79 0.65 14.98
C GLU A 299 9.52 0.90 13.49
N LEU A 300 10.15 1.90 12.88
CA LEU A 300 9.77 2.36 11.54
C LEU A 300 9.81 1.23 10.49
N HIS A 301 10.74 0.27 10.62
CA HIS A 301 10.86 -0.88 9.72
C HIS A 301 9.83 -2.00 9.98
N LYS A 302 9.02 -1.89 11.05
CA LYS A 302 7.92 -2.81 11.40
C LYS A 302 6.55 -2.26 11.01
N LEU A 303 6.49 -1.12 10.31
CA LEU A 303 5.24 -0.67 9.69
C LEU A 303 4.76 -1.74 8.73
N SER A 304 3.49 -2.09 8.84
CA SER A 304 2.89 -3.16 8.06
C SER A 304 2.82 -2.81 6.58
N ILE A 305 2.85 -3.82 5.72
CA ILE A 305 2.54 -3.68 4.30
C ILE A 305 1.02 -3.56 4.07
N CYS A 306 0.62 -3.27 2.84
CA CYS A 306 -0.78 -3.18 2.43
C CYS A 306 -1.02 -3.81 1.03
N HIS A 307 -0.56 -5.04 0.81
CA HIS A 307 -0.90 -5.84 -0.36
C HIS A 307 -1.14 -7.30 0.02
N ALA A 308 -1.88 -8.01 -0.82
CA ALA A 308 -2.19 -9.42 -0.67
C ALA A 308 -2.04 -10.13 -2.01
N PHE A 309 -1.94 -11.46 -1.98
CA PHE A 309 -1.79 -12.26 -3.19
C PHE A 309 -2.71 -13.47 -3.23
N VAL A 310 -3.08 -13.90 -4.44
CA VAL A 310 -3.83 -15.12 -4.71
C VAL A 310 -3.20 -15.90 -5.87
N PRO A 311 -3.16 -17.24 -5.81
CA PRO A 311 -2.78 -18.06 -6.95
C PRO A 311 -3.79 -17.94 -8.09
N VAL A 312 -3.29 -17.93 -9.32
CA VAL A 312 -4.04 -17.78 -10.57
C VAL A 312 -3.54 -18.83 -11.55
N LEU A 313 -4.46 -19.54 -12.21
CA LEU A 313 -4.12 -20.38 -13.35
C LEU A 313 -4.48 -19.61 -14.61
N VAL A 314 -3.48 -19.27 -15.42
CA VAL A 314 -3.68 -18.51 -16.65
C VAL A 314 -3.67 -19.47 -17.84
N HIS A 315 -4.72 -19.42 -18.65
CA HIS A 315 -4.84 -20.22 -19.87
C HIS A 315 -4.58 -19.32 -21.09
N ASP A 316 -3.55 -19.65 -21.86
CA ASP A 316 -3.45 -19.29 -23.28
C ASP A 316 -3.90 -20.51 -24.10
N ASN A 317 -4.45 -20.31 -25.30
CA ASN A 317 -5.20 -21.30 -26.09
C ASN A 317 -4.53 -22.70 -26.26
N GLU A 318 -3.24 -22.84 -25.93
CA GLU A 318 -2.47 -24.09 -25.94
C GLU A 318 -1.67 -24.39 -24.65
N HIS A 319 -1.58 -23.46 -23.68
CA HIS A 319 -0.70 -23.58 -22.50
C HIS A 319 -1.35 -23.06 -21.21
N GLU A 320 -1.07 -23.73 -20.10
CA GLU A 320 -1.44 -23.29 -18.75
C GLU A 320 -0.20 -22.78 -18.02
N TYR A 321 -0.33 -21.63 -17.39
CA TYR A 321 0.72 -20.99 -16.60
C TYR A 321 0.27 -20.90 -15.15
N GLU A 322 1.08 -21.45 -14.24
CA GLU A 322 0.96 -21.12 -12.82
C GLU A 322 1.40 -19.68 -12.63
N ALA A 323 0.50 -18.88 -12.08
CA ALA A 323 0.69 -17.45 -11.90
C ALA A 323 0.21 -17.02 -10.52
N THR A 324 0.66 -15.85 -10.10
CA THR A 324 0.17 -15.22 -8.89
C THR A 324 -0.28 -13.80 -9.20
N MET A 325 -1.44 -13.43 -8.65
CA MET A 325 -1.93 -12.07 -8.67
C MET A 325 -1.67 -11.40 -7.33
N VAL A 326 -0.95 -10.29 -7.34
CA VAL A 326 -0.70 -9.42 -6.18
C VAL A 326 -1.48 -8.13 -6.37
N ALA A 327 -2.18 -7.67 -5.35
CA ALA A 327 -2.88 -6.38 -5.39
C ALA A 327 -2.87 -5.67 -4.04
N GLY A 328 -2.88 -4.35 -4.09
CA GLY A 328 -2.88 -3.52 -2.90
C GLY A 328 -2.28 -2.15 -3.15
N SER A 329 -1.65 -1.61 -2.12
CA SER A 329 -0.76 -0.46 -2.18
C SER A 329 0.55 -0.85 -2.87
N VAL A 330 0.92 -0.10 -3.90
CA VAL A 330 2.08 -0.43 -4.76
C VAL A 330 2.97 0.78 -5.06
N GLY A 331 2.50 2.01 -4.82
CA GLY A 331 3.35 3.17 -5.04
C GLY A 331 2.84 4.47 -4.44
N ILE A 332 3.61 5.54 -4.62
CA ILE A 332 3.29 6.90 -4.24
C ILE A 332 3.50 7.76 -5.48
N LEU A 333 2.44 8.46 -5.88
CA LEU A 333 2.48 9.40 -6.99
C LEU A 333 2.91 10.76 -6.47
N ALA A 334 3.96 11.32 -7.07
CA ALA A 334 4.39 12.69 -6.86
C ALA A 334 3.91 13.58 -8.01
N SER A 335 3.24 14.68 -7.68
CA SER A 335 2.72 15.60 -8.70
C SER A 335 2.89 17.07 -8.28
N PRO A 336 2.92 18.01 -9.24
CA PRO A 336 2.81 19.42 -8.92
C PRO A 336 1.45 19.78 -8.32
N HIS A 337 1.41 20.73 -7.38
CA HIS A 337 0.19 21.14 -6.65
C HIS A 337 -1.08 21.37 -7.48
N ASN A 338 -0.93 21.92 -8.69
CA ASN A 338 -2.07 22.26 -9.56
C ASN A 338 -2.38 21.19 -10.62
N SER A 339 -1.70 20.04 -10.57
CA SER A 339 -1.93 19.00 -11.56
C SER A 339 -3.26 18.29 -11.28
N PRO A 340 -4.08 18.05 -12.33
CA PRO A 340 -5.22 17.17 -12.21
C PRO A 340 -4.74 15.79 -11.79
N ARG A 341 -5.59 15.06 -11.06
CA ARG A 341 -5.24 13.72 -10.63
C ARG A 341 -5.20 12.81 -11.86
N LEU A 342 -4.24 11.89 -11.86
CA LEU A 342 -4.06 10.87 -12.90
C LEU A 342 -5.36 10.25 -13.43
N HIS A 343 -6.23 9.98 -12.48
CA HIS A 343 -7.42 9.19 -12.64
C HIS A 343 -8.61 10.00 -13.15
N ASP A 344 -8.52 11.33 -13.28
CA ASP A 344 -9.59 12.13 -13.88
C ASP A 344 -9.52 12.14 -15.43
N THR A 345 -8.42 11.65 -16.01
CA THR A 345 -8.11 11.75 -17.46
C THR A 345 -8.55 10.56 -18.30
N ILE A 346 -8.96 9.44 -17.70
CA ILE A 346 -9.35 8.22 -18.42
C ILE A 346 -10.88 8.11 -18.41
N GLY A 347 -11.51 8.81 -19.35
CA GLY A 347 -12.96 8.86 -19.52
C GLY A 347 -13.44 9.71 -20.70
N GLY A 348 -12.56 10.50 -21.32
CA GLY A 348 -12.84 11.17 -22.59
C GLY A 348 -12.42 10.30 -23.77
N SER A 349 -13.35 10.00 -24.67
CA SER A 349 -13.05 9.50 -26.01
C SER A 349 -11.97 10.38 -26.65
N PHE A 350 -10.82 9.80 -26.98
CA PHE A 350 -9.80 10.45 -27.81
C PHE A 350 -10.39 10.66 -29.22
N GLU A 351 -10.78 11.90 -29.53
CA GLU A 351 -10.77 12.35 -30.92
C GLU A 351 -9.32 12.70 -31.26
N GLU A 352 -8.77 12.08 -32.30
CA GLU A 352 -7.46 12.41 -32.84
C GLU A 352 -7.41 13.90 -33.24
N PRO A 353 -6.39 14.67 -32.82
CA PRO A 353 -6.22 16.01 -33.34
C PRO A 353 -5.74 15.93 -34.78
N ASP A 354 -6.62 16.36 -35.68
CA ASP A 354 -6.41 16.48 -37.12
C ASP A 354 -5.16 17.33 -37.40
N SER A 355 -4.24 16.74 -38.16
CA SER A 355 -2.95 17.32 -38.49
C SER A 355 -3.11 18.46 -39.51
N THR A 356 -2.77 19.70 -39.14
CA THR A 356 -2.15 20.67 -40.07
C THR A 356 -1.25 21.67 -39.33
N PRO A 357 0.03 21.83 -39.70
CA PRO A 357 0.89 22.86 -39.14
C PRO A 357 0.75 24.15 -39.96
N ASN A 358 0.13 25.17 -39.38
CA ASN A 358 0.25 26.54 -39.89
C ASN A 358 1.25 27.32 -39.06
N GLY A 359 2.36 27.66 -39.69
CA GLY A 359 3.45 28.43 -39.10
C GLY A 359 3.07 29.87 -38.78
N ALA A 360 3.57 30.33 -37.65
CA ALA A 360 3.84 31.74 -37.41
C ALA A 360 5.09 31.83 -36.53
N ASP A 361 6.15 32.39 -37.09
CA ASP A 361 7.37 32.78 -36.38
C ASP A 361 7.03 33.78 -35.27
N THR A 362 7.40 33.44 -34.03
CA THR A 362 7.69 34.44 -33.00
C THR A 362 8.96 34.05 -32.28
N THR A 363 10.03 34.78 -32.57
CA THR A 363 11.27 34.83 -31.79
C THR A 363 10.97 35.39 -30.40
N GLY A 364 10.61 34.52 -29.46
CA GLY A 364 10.60 34.76 -28.04
C GLY A 364 11.79 34.02 -27.41
N GLN A 365 12.57 34.71 -26.58
CA GLN A 365 13.62 34.09 -25.78
C GLN A 365 13.01 32.93 -24.98
N ALA A 366 13.59 31.74 -25.09
CA ALA A 366 13.23 30.60 -24.27
C ALA A 366 13.60 30.94 -22.81
N GLU A 367 12.63 31.43 -22.05
CA GLU A 367 12.68 31.34 -20.60
C GLU A 367 12.80 29.85 -20.26
N PHE A 368 13.90 29.49 -19.60
CA PHE A 368 14.05 28.20 -18.93
C PHE A 368 12.98 28.14 -17.84
N THR A 369 11.77 27.72 -18.21
CA THR A 369 10.73 27.40 -17.24
C THR A 369 11.13 26.06 -16.63
N SER A 370 11.75 26.11 -15.45
CA SER A 370 11.95 24.91 -14.65
C SER A 370 10.60 24.23 -14.46
N GLU A 371 10.52 22.93 -14.67
CA GLU A 371 9.30 22.17 -14.37
C GLU A 371 8.83 22.49 -12.94
N PRO A 372 7.51 22.64 -12.71
CA PRO A 372 7.00 22.98 -11.39
C PRO A 372 7.37 21.88 -10.38
N PRO A 373 7.75 22.24 -9.14
CA PRO A 373 8.19 21.27 -8.14
C PRO A 373 7.06 20.30 -7.80
N ARG A 374 7.40 19.03 -7.69
CA ARG A 374 6.45 17.94 -7.38
C ARG A 374 6.29 17.81 -5.88
N ASN A 375 5.45 18.67 -5.31
CA ASN A 375 5.31 18.82 -3.86
C ASN A 375 4.01 18.23 -3.30
N VAL A 376 3.28 17.47 -4.10
CA VAL A 376 2.11 16.69 -3.68
C VAL A 376 2.46 15.22 -3.73
N VAL A 377 2.06 14.47 -2.71
CA VAL A 377 2.13 13.01 -2.69
C VAL A 377 0.74 12.39 -2.54
N GLU A 378 0.47 11.35 -3.32
CA GLU A 378 -0.78 10.61 -3.32
C GLU A 378 -0.51 9.10 -3.22
N PRO A 379 -1.22 8.36 -2.35
CA PRO A 379 -1.16 6.90 -2.36
C PRO A 379 -1.62 6.34 -3.72
N LEU A 380 -0.94 5.30 -4.19
CA LEU A 380 -1.26 4.59 -5.43
C LEU A 380 -1.48 3.10 -5.15
N SER A 381 -2.69 2.64 -5.41
CA SER A 381 -3.05 1.22 -5.41
C SER A 381 -3.02 0.63 -6.81
N GLY A 382 -2.77 -0.66 -6.92
CA GLY A 382 -2.75 -1.37 -8.19
C GLY A 382 -2.54 -2.87 -8.02
N TRP A 383 -2.36 -3.57 -9.14
CA TRP A 383 -2.18 -5.01 -9.17
C TRP A 383 -1.21 -5.46 -10.27
N PHE A 384 -0.63 -6.64 -10.04
CA PHE A 384 0.24 -7.36 -10.96
C PHE A 384 -0.20 -8.82 -11.04
N ILE A 385 -0.20 -9.40 -12.22
CA ILE A 385 -0.26 -10.84 -12.46
C ILE A 385 1.09 -11.21 -13.04
N TYR A 386 1.77 -12.18 -12.44
CA TYR A 386 3.08 -12.63 -12.89
C TYR A 386 3.13 -14.15 -12.95
N GLU A 387 3.93 -14.67 -13.87
CA GLU A 387 4.18 -16.11 -13.99
C GLU A 387 5.10 -16.55 -12.86
N ASP A 388 4.68 -17.57 -12.11
CA ASP A 388 5.46 -18.11 -11.01
C ASP A 388 6.71 -18.81 -11.53
N GLU A 389 7.76 -18.82 -10.71
CA GLU A 389 8.93 -19.63 -11.01
C GLU A 389 8.60 -21.13 -11.09
N PRO A 390 9.39 -21.91 -11.86
CA PRO A 390 9.26 -23.36 -11.86
C PRO A 390 9.48 -23.94 -10.46
N ALA A 391 8.75 -25.00 -10.12
CA ALA A 391 8.88 -25.70 -8.85
C ALA A 391 10.34 -26.11 -8.52
N THR A 392 11.13 -26.48 -9.53
CA THR A 392 12.55 -26.82 -9.37
C THR A 392 13.40 -25.63 -8.92
N ALA A 393 13.09 -24.42 -9.38
CA ALA A 393 13.77 -23.20 -8.93
C ALA A 393 13.38 -22.86 -7.49
N ALA A 394 12.10 -23.02 -7.13
CA ALA A 394 11.61 -22.85 -5.77
C ALA A 394 12.26 -23.84 -4.79
N GLU A 395 12.39 -25.11 -5.17
CA GLU A 395 13.06 -26.17 -4.40
C GLU A 395 14.55 -25.89 -4.20
N ALA A 396 15.26 -25.51 -5.28
CA ALA A 396 16.68 -25.16 -5.21
C ALA A 396 16.92 -23.98 -4.27
N ARG A 397 16.02 -22.98 -4.30
CA ARG A 397 16.03 -21.89 -3.34
C ARG A 397 15.80 -22.43 -1.93
N ALA A 398 14.71 -23.14 -1.65
CA ALA A 398 14.42 -23.62 -0.31
C ALA A 398 15.59 -24.42 0.31
N ALA A 399 16.35 -25.17 -0.49
CA ALA A 399 17.58 -25.82 -0.06
C ALA A 399 18.70 -24.82 0.30
N GLU A 400 18.97 -23.82 -0.56
CA GLU A 400 19.94 -22.76 -0.27
C GLU A 400 19.62 -22.00 1.03
N TYR A 401 18.34 -21.75 1.31
CA TYR A 401 17.92 -21.13 2.57
C TYR A 401 18.29 -21.96 3.79
N GLN A 402 18.03 -23.27 3.72
CA GLN A 402 18.33 -24.18 4.81
C GLN A 402 19.84 -24.19 5.08
N ASP A 403 20.65 -24.24 4.02
CA ASP A 403 22.10 -24.18 4.12
C ASP A 403 22.59 -22.87 4.74
N LEU A 404 22.12 -21.71 4.23
CA LEU A 404 22.49 -20.39 4.75
C LEU A 404 22.00 -20.18 6.19
N SER A 405 20.82 -20.68 6.55
CA SER A 405 20.27 -20.60 7.91
C SER A 405 21.07 -21.44 8.89
N MET A 406 21.52 -22.62 8.46
CA MET A 406 22.43 -23.45 9.25
C MET A 406 23.78 -22.77 9.43
N GLU A 407 24.36 -22.19 8.37
CA GLU A 407 25.61 -21.43 8.43
C GLU A 407 25.50 -20.23 9.38
N PHE A 408 24.40 -19.47 9.27
CA PHE A 408 24.11 -18.36 10.18
C PHE A 408 24.07 -18.83 11.64
N GLN A 409 23.33 -19.90 11.94
CA GLN A 409 23.24 -20.47 13.30
C GLN A 409 24.59 -20.97 13.82
N ASP A 410 25.40 -21.61 12.97
CA ASP A 410 26.74 -22.05 13.36
C ASP A 410 27.62 -20.85 13.74
N ILE A 411 27.58 -19.76 12.98
CA ILE A 411 28.34 -18.54 13.28
C ILE A 411 27.86 -17.90 14.59
N ILE A 412 26.56 -17.68 14.77
CA ILE A 412 26.05 -16.94 15.94
C ILE A 412 26.15 -17.72 17.26
N THR A 413 26.28 -19.05 17.22
CA THR A 413 26.41 -19.89 18.42
C THR A 413 27.87 -20.07 18.88
N LYS A 414 28.85 -19.53 18.14
CA LYS A 414 30.27 -19.56 18.55
C LYS A 414 30.48 -18.81 19.87
N SER A 415 31.31 -19.40 20.75
CA SER A 415 31.65 -18.81 22.06
C SER A 415 32.50 -17.54 22.00
N SER A 416 33.15 -17.29 20.85
CA SER A 416 33.97 -16.11 20.59
C SER A 416 34.03 -15.86 19.09
N TRP A 417 33.93 -14.60 18.66
CA TRP A 417 33.92 -14.23 17.25
C TRP A 417 35.26 -13.65 16.83
N THR A 418 35.73 -14.03 15.64
CA THR A 418 36.88 -13.47 14.94
C THR A 418 36.45 -12.41 13.93
N SER A 419 37.39 -11.66 13.35
CA SER A 419 37.10 -10.75 12.24
C SER A 419 36.53 -11.49 11.02
N GLU A 420 37.02 -12.71 10.75
CA GLU A 420 36.51 -13.56 9.67
C GLU A 420 35.05 -13.99 9.93
N ASP A 421 34.69 -14.26 11.18
CA ASP A 421 33.29 -14.57 11.53
C ASP A 421 32.35 -13.38 11.27
N HIS A 422 32.82 -12.15 11.50
CA HIS A 422 32.05 -10.95 11.18
C HIS A 422 31.86 -10.77 9.66
N ASP A 423 32.90 -11.00 8.87
CA ASP A 423 32.84 -10.89 7.41
C ASP A 423 31.95 -12.00 6.81
N CYS A 424 32.10 -13.24 7.28
CA CYS A 424 31.23 -14.36 6.91
C CYS A 424 29.78 -14.08 7.29
N LEU A 425 29.52 -13.58 8.51
CA LEU A 425 28.16 -13.23 8.94
C LEU A 425 27.57 -12.15 8.04
N SER A 426 28.34 -11.13 7.67
CA SER A 426 27.87 -10.09 6.74
C SER A 426 27.46 -10.70 5.40
N ILE A 427 28.30 -11.57 4.82
CA ILE A 427 28.01 -12.23 3.53
C ILE A 427 26.77 -13.12 3.63
N VAL A 428 26.65 -13.91 4.71
CA VAL A 428 25.48 -14.78 4.92
C VAL A 428 24.22 -13.95 5.10
N VAL A 429 24.28 -12.86 5.88
CA VAL A 429 23.16 -11.92 6.05
C VAL A 429 22.79 -11.26 4.72
N ASP A 430 23.78 -10.82 3.94
CA ASP A 430 23.54 -10.21 2.62
C ASP A 430 22.87 -11.22 1.68
N ARG A 431 23.35 -12.47 1.62
CA ARG A 431 22.72 -13.53 0.81
C ARG A 431 21.33 -13.92 1.31
N LEU A 432 21.10 -13.96 2.62
CA LEU A 432 19.77 -14.18 3.19
C LEU A 432 18.81 -13.03 2.83
N ASN A 433 19.31 -11.79 2.80
CA ASN A 433 18.54 -10.60 2.42
C ASN A 433 18.29 -10.53 0.89
N ASP A 434 19.28 -10.91 0.07
CA ASP A 434 19.20 -10.94 -1.39
C ASP A 434 18.29 -12.06 -1.90
N SER A 435 18.23 -13.20 -1.20
CA SER A 435 17.35 -14.30 -1.59
C SER A 435 15.94 -14.22 -1.00
N CYS A 436 15.67 -13.25 -0.10
CA CYS A 436 14.34 -12.86 0.36
C CYS A 436 13.44 -14.04 0.76
N TRP A 437 13.96 -14.81 1.72
CA TRP A 437 13.28 -15.92 2.37
C TRP A 437 12.09 -15.45 3.22
N ASP A 438 11.20 -16.38 3.58
CA ASP A 438 9.94 -16.07 4.27
C ASP A 438 10.14 -15.54 5.68
#